data_AF-A0A4Y9Y5Y3-F1
#
_entry.id   AF-A0A4Y9Y5Y3-F1
#
_cell.length_a   1.000
_cell.length_b   1.000
_cell.length_c   1.000
_cell.angle_alpha   90.00
_cell.angle_beta   90.00
_cell.angle_gamma   90.00
#
_symmetry.space_group_name_H-M   'P 1'
#
loop_
_entity.id
_entity.type
_entity.pdbx_description
1 polymer ?
#
loop_
_entity_poly.entity_id
_entity_poly.type
_entity_poly.pdbx_seq_one_letter_code
_entity_poly.pdbx_strand_id
1 'polypeptide(L)'
;MALFPEVKFTKRELSLLNLVVQPSNRTVEQLAQRSVDYSRMHTKAVDVLRLDDARYERMAASLRDPQTRPKEVIAVDDLKSIRDTFGVPSAPNWPVIMKTVDAYDVYLAKEPQTFEDYSWRSRYAAAGAALFREFLVAVPLSDVKDGLSAFTKRRTQLHREMMITEYPDLYTRTLARHNKHESGNTLSAPRGHVLSAGYPAFNGIHPGFDL
;
A
#
# COMPACT_ATOMS: atom_id res chain seq x y z
N MET A 1 -18.69 16.24 3.34
CA MET A 1 -18.38 14.91 3.91
C MET A 1 -16.86 14.77 4.03
N ALA A 2 -16.34 13.89 4.89
CA ALA A 2 -14.90 13.65 4.96
C ALA A 2 -14.51 12.54 3.96
N LEU A 3 -13.34 12.65 3.32
CA LEU A 3 -12.79 11.67 2.37
C LEU A 3 -12.73 10.25 2.92
N PHE A 4 -12.57 10.17 4.22
CA PHE A 4 -12.47 8.95 4.98
C PHE A 4 -13.60 8.99 6.01
N PRO A 5 -14.52 8.01 6.02
CA PRO A 5 -15.55 7.94 7.05
C PRO A 5 -14.92 7.90 8.44
N GLU A 6 -15.64 8.39 9.44
CA GLU A 6 -15.20 8.31 10.82
C GLU A 6 -14.95 6.83 11.18
N VAL A 7 -13.70 6.51 11.51
CA VAL A 7 -13.30 5.14 11.83
C VAL A 7 -13.67 4.85 13.27
N LYS A 8 -14.77 4.12 13.47
CA LYS A 8 -15.21 3.68 14.81
C LYS A 8 -14.72 2.27 15.10
N PHE A 9 -13.99 2.11 16.20
CA PHE A 9 -13.54 0.82 16.70
C PHE A 9 -14.53 0.24 17.70
N THR A 10 -14.74 -1.06 17.64
CA THR A 10 -15.34 -1.82 18.74
C THR A 10 -14.32 -2.04 19.86
N LYS A 11 -14.79 -2.37 21.07
CA LYS A 11 -13.89 -2.74 22.18
C LYS A 11 -12.94 -3.89 21.82
N ARG A 12 -13.45 -4.86 21.03
CA ARG A 12 -12.65 -6.00 20.55
C ARG A 12 -11.56 -5.56 19.59
N GLU A 13 -11.90 -4.72 18.60
CA GLU A 13 -10.89 -4.20 17.66
C GLU A 13 -9.82 -3.36 18.37
N LEU A 14 -10.18 -2.56 19.37
CA LEU A 14 -9.21 -1.86 20.22
C LEU A 14 -8.26 -2.82 20.93
N SER A 15 -8.76 -3.92 21.50
CA SER A 15 -7.88 -4.91 22.14
C SER A 15 -6.96 -5.62 21.13
N LEU A 16 -7.44 -5.82 19.90
CA LEU A 16 -6.67 -6.50 18.85
C LEU A 16 -5.49 -5.65 18.35
N LEU A 17 -5.49 -4.32 18.53
CA LEU A 17 -4.35 -3.47 18.15
C LEU A 17 -3.06 -3.87 18.87
N ASN A 18 -3.16 -4.43 20.08
CA ASN A 18 -2.03 -4.91 20.88
C ASN A 18 -1.69 -6.40 20.65
N LEU A 19 -2.45 -7.11 19.81
CA LEU A 19 -2.17 -8.50 19.48
C LEU A 19 -0.85 -8.59 18.72
N VAL A 20 0.09 -9.40 19.22
CA VAL A 20 1.35 -9.73 18.55
C VAL A 20 1.10 -10.78 17.47
N VAL A 21 1.55 -10.50 16.25
CA VAL A 21 1.28 -11.30 15.05
C VAL A 21 2.55 -11.96 14.56
N GLN A 22 2.52 -13.30 14.48
CA GLN A 22 3.59 -14.10 13.88
C GLN A 22 3.51 -14.06 12.34
N PRO A 23 4.63 -14.18 11.61
CA PRO A 23 6.01 -14.33 12.10
C PRO A 23 6.71 -12.99 12.41
N SER A 24 6.03 -11.86 12.21
CA SER A 24 6.66 -10.54 12.29
C SER A 24 7.08 -10.11 13.70
N ASN A 25 6.55 -10.76 14.75
CA ASN A 25 6.69 -10.35 16.15
C ASN A 25 6.30 -8.88 16.40
N ARG A 26 5.37 -8.35 15.61
CA ARG A 26 4.86 -6.98 15.73
C ARG A 26 3.39 -7.00 16.10
N THR A 27 2.95 -5.94 16.77
CA THR A 27 1.53 -5.76 17.06
C THR A 27 0.75 -5.34 15.80
N VAL A 28 -0.56 -5.55 15.79
CA VAL A 28 -1.44 -5.05 14.71
C VAL A 28 -1.28 -3.53 14.53
N GLU A 29 -1.13 -2.78 15.61
CA GLU A 29 -0.81 -1.34 15.58
C GLU A 29 0.49 -1.05 14.80
N GLN A 30 1.58 -1.74 15.16
CA GLN A 30 2.88 -1.56 14.51
C GLN A 30 2.84 -1.98 13.03
N LEU A 31 2.07 -3.02 12.71
CA LEU A 31 1.85 -3.44 11.33
C LEU A 31 1.08 -2.38 10.54
N ALA A 32 0.04 -1.78 11.13
CA ALA A 32 -0.72 -0.69 10.51
C ALA A 32 0.17 0.54 10.26
N GLN A 33 1.01 0.92 11.22
CA GLN A 33 1.97 2.01 11.07
C GLN A 33 2.96 1.76 9.93
N ARG A 34 3.58 0.57 9.91
CA ARG A 34 4.53 0.19 8.85
C ARG A 34 3.88 0.20 7.47
N SER A 35 2.61 -0.22 7.37
CA SER A 35 1.85 -0.14 6.11
C SER A 35 1.71 1.30 5.62
N VAL A 36 1.45 2.27 6.52
CA VAL A 36 1.34 3.68 6.16
C VAL A 36 2.71 4.27 5.82
N ASP A 37 3.78 3.83 6.47
CA ASP A 37 5.14 4.29 6.15
C ASP A 37 5.55 3.90 4.73
N TYR A 38 5.21 2.68 4.25
CA TYR A 38 5.41 2.34 2.84
C TYR A 38 4.63 3.26 1.90
N SER A 39 3.35 3.54 2.21
CA SER A 39 2.55 4.49 1.42
C SER A 39 3.19 5.88 1.40
N ARG A 40 3.63 6.39 2.56
CA ARG A 40 4.32 7.67 2.69
C ARG A 40 5.56 7.72 1.82
N MET A 41 6.44 6.72 1.90
CA MET A 41 7.68 6.66 1.13
C MET A 41 7.41 6.59 -0.38
N HIS A 42 6.42 5.82 -0.79
CA HIS A 42 5.99 5.74 -2.18
C HIS A 42 5.48 7.09 -2.69
N THR A 43 4.57 7.76 -1.95
CA THR A 43 4.04 9.08 -2.32
C THR A 43 5.15 10.12 -2.45
N LYS A 44 6.08 10.23 -1.48
CA LYS A 44 7.22 11.17 -1.55
C LYS A 44 8.05 10.94 -2.82
N ALA A 45 8.33 9.68 -3.14
CA ALA A 45 9.09 9.35 -4.32
C ALA A 45 8.34 9.71 -5.61
N VAL A 46 7.05 9.38 -5.70
CA VAL A 46 6.23 9.71 -6.86
C VAL A 46 6.11 11.22 -7.07
N ASP A 47 6.00 12.02 -6.02
CA ASP A 47 5.92 13.47 -6.15
C ASP A 47 7.18 14.08 -6.77
N VAL A 48 8.37 13.53 -6.47
CA VAL A 48 9.62 13.93 -7.15
C VAL A 48 9.67 13.42 -8.59
N LEU A 49 9.26 12.18 -8.84
CA LEU A 49 9.29 11.58 -10.17
C LEU A 49 8.37 12.30 -11.15
N ARG A 50 7.25 12.85 -10.67
CA ARG A 50 6.31 13.67 -11.47
C ARG A 50 6.90 14.96 -12.01
N LEU A 51 8.07 15.39 -11.52
CA LEU A 51 8.77 16.55 -12.06
C LEU A 51 9.38 16.27 -13.44
N ASP A 52 9.58 14.99 -13.79
CA ASP A 52 10.07 14.53 -15.10
C ASP A 52 9.43 13.19 -15.48
N ASP A 53 8.13 13.24 -15.81
CA ASP A 53 7.34 12.06 -16.20
C ASP A 53 7.97 11.30 -17.38
N ALA A 54 8.55 12.02 -18.36
CA ALA A 54 9.16 11.39 -19.52
C ALA A 54 10.39 10.55 -19.16
N ARG A 55 11.24 11.02 -18.23
CA ARG A 55 12.35 10.22 -17.70
C ARG A 55 11.86 9.05 -16.88
N TYR A 56 10.85 9.24 -16.03
CA TYR A 56 10.27 8.16 -15.24
C TYR A 56 9.70 7.05 -16.13
N GLU A 57 8.94 7.38 -17.18
CA GLU A 57 8.40 6.42 -18.14
C GLU A 57 9.50 5.64 -18.89
N ARG A 58 10.58 6.30 -19.31
CA ARG A 58 11.74 5.63 -19.93
C ARG A 58 12.38 4.63 -18.97
N MET A 59 12.61 5.03 -17.72
CA MET A 59 13.13 4.13 -16.68
C MET A 59 12.15 2.99 -16.39
N ALA A 60 10.84 3.24 -16.45
CA ALA A 60 9.86 2.20 -16.22
C ALA A 60 9.81 1.17 -17.33
N ALA A 61 9.94 1.63 -18.58
CA ALA A 61 10.02 0.76 -19.75
C ALA A 61 11.27 -0.12 -19.72
N SER A 62 12.44 0.40 -19.33
CA SER A 62 13.68 -0.40 -19.25
C SER A 62 13.63 -1.52 -18.21
N LEU A 63 12.66 -1.48 -17.29
CA LEU A 63 12.50 -2.50 -16.24
C LEU A 63 11.48 -3.58 -16.60
N ARG A 64 10.78 -3.42 -17.72
CA ARG A 64 9.93 -4.47 -18.31
C ARG A 64 10.73 -5.48 -19.13
N ASP A 65 11.95 -5.13 -19.53
CA ASP A 65 12.87 -6.02 -20.22
C ASP A 65 13.56 -6.95 -19.20
N PRO A 66 13.32 -8.28 -19.26
CA PRO A 66 13.93 -9.24 -18.34
C PRO A 66 15.46 -9.30 -18.42
N GLN A 67 16.06 -8.86 -19.54
CA GLN A 67 17.53 -8.89 -19.73
C GLN A 67 18.26 -7.76 -19.00
N THR A 68 17.57 -6.63 -18.78
CA THR A 68 18.15 -5.41 -18.21
C THR A 68 17.62 -5.07 -16.81
N ARG A 69 16.56 -5.76 -16.36
CA ARG A 69 16.00 -5.60 -15.01
C ARG A 69 17.00 -6.05 -13.93
N PRO A 70 17.33 -5.20 -12.94
CA PRO A 70 18.10 -5.62 -11.77
C PRO A 70 17.42 -6.79 -11.06
N LYS A 71 18.21 -7.82 -10.73
CA LYS A 71 17.72 -9.06 -10.11
C LYS A 71 17.07 -8.84 -8.74
N GLU A 72 17.41 -7.73 -8.08
CA GLU A 72 16.91 -7.38 -6.74
C GLU A 72 15.48 -6.81 -6.75
N VAL A 73 14.95 -6.47 -7.93
CA VAL A 73 13.66 -5.77 -8.05
C VAL A 73 12.57 -6.78 -8.35
N ILE A 74 11.70 -6.98 -7.37
CA ILE A 74 10.49 -7.78 -7.55
C ILE A 74 9.52 -6.98 -8.43
N ALA A 75 9.21 -7.52 -9.61
CA ALA A 75 8.09 -7.01 -10.39
C ALA A 75 6.79 -7.37 -9.66
N VAL A 76 6.20 -6.39 -8.99
CA VAL A 76 4.95 -6.54 -8.22
C VAL A 76 3.79 -6.96 -9.12
N ASP A 77 3.90 -6.65 -10.42
CA ASP A 77 2.87 -6.87 -11.43
C ASP A 77 2.81 -8.33 -11.91
N ASP A 78 3.75 -9.19 -11.48
CA ASP A 78 3.77 -10.61 -11.81
C ASP A 78 3.46 -11.47 -10.57
N LEU A 79 2.17 -11.69 -10.32
CA LEU A 79 1.66 -12.57 -9.25
C LEU A 79 2.25 -13.99 -9.33
N LYS A 80 2.61 -14.48 -10.53
CA LYS A 80 3.25 -15.79 -10.68
C LYS A 80 4.68 -15.72 -10.14
N SER A 81 5.47 -14.72 -10.51
CA SER A 81 6.82 -14.52 -9.96
C SER A 81 6.83 -14.33 -8.44
N ILE A 82 5.83 -13.64 -7.88
CA ILE A 82 5.67 -13.51 -6.43
C ILE A 82 5.45 -14.89 -5.80
N ARG A 83 4.52 -15.69 -6.32
CA ARG A 83 4.23 -17.03 -5.77
C ARG A 83 5.40 -18.00 -5.94
N ASP A 84 6.09 -17.93 -7.07
CA ASP A 84 7.28 -18.76 -7.35
C ASP A 84 8.42 -18.42 -6.36
N THR A 85 8.52 -17.17 -5.91
CA THR A 85 9.60 -16.70 -5.01
C THR A 85 9.24 -16.83 -3.52
N PHE A 86 8.02 -16.47 -3.14
CA PHE A 86 7.57 -16.34 -1.75
C PHE A 86 6.64 -17.45 -1.28
N GLY A 87 6.25 -18.36 -2.19
CA GLY A 87 5.25 -19.38 -1.93
C GLY A 87 3.83 -18.86 -2.14
N VAL A 88 2.87 -19.79 -2.08
CA VAL A 88 1.45 -19.46 -2.08
C VAL A 88 1.01 -19.06 -0.66
N PRO A 89 -0.04 -18.22 -0.49
CA PRO A 89 -0.51 -17.80 0.84
C PRO A 89 -0.81 -18.94 1.82
N SER A 90 -1.19 -20.12 1.31
CA SER A 90 -1.43 -21.32 2.14
C SER A 90 -0.16 -22.08 2.56
N ALA A 91 0.97 -21.83 1.90
CA ALA A 91 2.27 -22.43 2.20
C ALA A 91 3.41 -21.41 1.92
N PRO A 92 3.43 -20.28 2.66
CA PRO A 92 4.39 -19.21 2.44
C PRO A 92 5.80 -19.59 2.88
N ASN A 93 6.80 -19.13 2.13
CA ASN A 93 8.21 -19.29 2.46
C ASN A 93 8.64 -18.18 3.44
N TRP A 94 8.30 -18.36 4.73
CA TRP A 94 8.52 -17.35 5.76
C TRP A 94 9.97 -16.83 5.86
N PRO A 95 11.02 -17.67 5.82
CA PRO A 95 12.40 -17.17 5.87
C PRO A 95 12.75 -16.21 4.73
N VAL A 96 12.28 -16.51 3.50
CA VAL A 96 12.53 -15.66 2.34
C VAL A 96 11.73 -14.36 2.45
N ILE A 97 10.46 -14.43 2.84
CA ILE A 97 9.59 -13.26 3.03
C ILE A 97 10.20 -12.29 4.05
N MET A 98 10.56 -12.78 5.23
CA MET A 98 11.13 -11.95 6.30
C MET A 98 12.45 -11.31 5.85
N LYS A 99 13.35 -12.08 5.24
CA LYS A 99 14.62 -11.58 4.71
C LYS A 99 14.42 -10.49 3.67
N THR A 100 13.49 -10.67 2.73
CA THR A 100 13.20 -9.69 1.67
C THR A 100 12.61 -8.41 2.24
N VAL A 101 11.64 -8.53 3.13
CA VAL A 101 10.99 -7.38 3.77
C VAL A 101 12.00 -6.58 4.61
N ASP A 102 12.89 -7.23 5.34
CA ASP A 102 13.95 -6.56 6.10
C ASP A 102 14.98 -5.88 5.17
N ALA A 103 15.35 -6.52 4.05
CA ALA A 103 16.23 -5.92 3.05
C ALA A 103 15.62 -4.66 2.43
N TYR A 104 14.30 -4.67 2.18
CA TYR A 104 13.57 -3.50 1.69
C TYR A 104 13.57 -2.37 2.72
N ASP A 105 13.33 -2.67 3.99
CA ASP A 105 13.38 -1.64 5.03
C ASP A 105 14.76 -1.00 5.16
N VAL A 106 15.82 -1.81 5.10
CA VAL A 106 17.21 -1.31 5.12
C VAL A 106 17.49 -0.40 3.92
N TYR A 107 16.98 -0.76 2.74
CA TYR A 107 17.11 0.09 1.56
C TYR A 107 16.33 1.40 1.71
N LEU A 108 15.06 1.31 2.11
CA LEU A 108 14.12 2.43 2.18
C LEU A 108 14.42 3.43 3.32
N ALA A 109 15.18 3.01 4.33
CA ALA A 109 15.70 3.87 5.38
C ALA A 109 16.76 4.86 4.89
N LYS A 110 17.36 4.64 3.70
CA LYS A 110 18.31 5.57 3.09
C LYS A 110 17.59 6.71 2.39
N GLU A 111 18.10 7.92 2.52
CA GLU A 111 17.52 9.07 1.82
C GLU A 111 18.00 9.09 0.36
N PRO A 112 17.08 9.04 -0.62
CA PRO A 112 17.42 9.10 -2.05
C PRO A 112 18.15 10.41 -2.38
N GLN A 113 19.20 10.32 -3.20
CA GLN A 113 20.00 11.49 -3.61
C GLN A 113 19.80 11.84 -5.08
N THR A 114 19.38 10.86 -5.88
CA THR A 114 19.20 10.99 -7.32
C THR A 114 17.77 10.68 -7.74
N PHE A 115 17.39 11.14 -8.94
CA PHE A 115 16.11 10.78 -9.56
C PHE A 115 15.96 9.25 -9.66
N GLU A 116 17.04 8.56 -9.99
CA GLU A 116 17.12 7.11 -10.03
C GLU A 116 16.83 6.47 -8.67
N ASP A 117 17.39 7.01 -7.59
CA ASP A 117 17.11 6.53 -6.23
C ASP A 117 15.64 6.69 -5.86
N TYR A 118 15.01 7.80 -6.27
CA TYR A 118 13.55 7.98 -6.08
C TYR A 118 12.75 6.96 -6.88
N SER A 119 13.15 6.65 -8.11
CA SER A 119 12.51 5.62 -8.93
C SER A 119 12.58 4.25 -8.24
N TRP A 120 13.75 3.90 -7.70
CA TRP A 120 13.92 2.67 -6.94
C TRP A 120 13.15 2.65 -5.63
N ARG A 121 13.19 3.74 -4.87
CA ARG A 121 12.45 3.89 -3.61
C ARG A 121 10.95 3.67 -3.84
N SER A 122 10.39 4.28 -4.89
CA SER A 122 8.98 4.10 -5.27
C SER A 122 8.63 2.64 -5.51
N ARG A 123 9.47 1.92 -6.27
CA ARG A 123 9.30 0.49 -6.59
C ARG A 123 9.42 -0.41 -5.38
N TYR A 124 10.47 -0.24 -4.57
CA TYR A 124 10.69 -1.03 -3.36
C TYR A 124 9.60 -0.78 -2.32
N ALA A 125 9.12 0.45 -2.18
CA ALA A 125 8.02 0.77 -1.28
C ALA A 125 6.70 0.12 -1.74
N ALA A 126 6.39 0.15 -3.04
CA ALA A 126 5.20 -0.51 -3.59
C ALA A 126 5.29 -2.05 -3.46
N ALA A 127 6.45 -2.63 -3.78
CA ALA A 127 6.69 -4.07 -3.64
C ALA A 127 6.64 -4.53 -2.18
N GLY A 128 7.27 -3.77 -1.29
CA GLY A 128 7.23 -4.00 0.14
C GLY A 128 5.81 -3.95 0.68
N ALA A 129 5.02 -2.94 0.29
CA ALA A 129 3.62 -2.83 0.69
C ALA A 129 2.78 -4.04 0.25
N ALA A 130 2.98 -4.53 -0.97
CA ALA A 130 2.26 -5.70 -1.50
C ALA A 130 2.61 -6.98 -0.73
N LEU A 131 3.90 -7.28 -0.58
CA LEU A 131 4.38 -8.45 0.17
C LEU A 131 3.95 -8.39 1.64
N PHE A 132 4.10 -7.23 2.26
CA PHE A 132 3.71 -6.98 3.64
C PHE A 132 2.22 -7.22 3.85
N ARG A 133 1.36 -6.68 2.97
CA ARG A 133 -0.09 -6.82 3.09
C ARG A 133 -0.53 -8.27 2.92
N GLU A 134 0.00 -8.98 1.93
CA GLU A 134 -0.39 -10.37 1.65
C GLU A 134 0.10 -11.30 2.77
N PHE A 135 1.41 -11.29 3.04
CA PHE A 135 2.02 -12.33 3.86
C PHE A 135 2.16 -11.96 5.34
N LEU A 136 2.34 -10.69 5.68
CA LEU A 136 2.55 -10.28 7.08
C LEU A 136 1.28 -9.73 7.75
N VAL A 137 0.20 -9.57 6.98
CA VAL A 137 -1.09 -9.11 7.49
C VAL A 137 -2.21 -10.08 7.11
N ALA A 138 -2.45 -10.31 5.82
CA ALA A 138 -3.60 -11.09 5.39
C ALA A 138 -3.54 -12.55 5.83
N VAL A 139 -2.40 -13.21 5.59
CA VAL A 139 -2.20 -14.61 6.02
C VAL A 139 -2.29 -14.75 7.56
N PRO A 140 -1.55 -13.99 8.39
CA PRO A 140 -1.57 -14.21 9.84
C PRO A 140 -2.88 -13.81 10.53
N LEU A 141 -3.64 -12.87 9.93
CA LEU A 141 -4.90 -12.38 10.51
C LEU A 141 -6.14 -13.06 9.90
N SER A 142 -5.99 -14.00 8.96
CA SER A 142 -7.13 -14.67 8.32
C SER A 142 -8.03 -15.38 9.33
N ASP A 143 -7.41 -15.97 10.35
CA ASP A 143 -8.09 -16.80 11.35
C ASP A 143 -8.40 -16.01 12.63
N VAL A 144 -7.92 -14.77 12.73
CA VAL A 144 -8.20 -13.87 13.85
C VAL A 144 -9.49 -13.13 13.56
N LYS A 145 -10.59 -13.56 14.19
CA LYS A 145 -11.88 -12.89 14.07
C LYS A 145 -11.74 -11.40 14.43
N ASP A 146 -12.10 -10.55 13.46
CA ASP A 146 -12.00 -9.07 13.44
C ASP A 146 -10.58 -8.50 13.35
N GLY A 147 -9.53 -9.33 13.21
CA GLY A 147 -8.14 -8.90 13.12
C GLY A 147 -7.87 -8.01 11.90
N LEU A 148 -8.30 -8.45 10.72
CA LEU A 148 -8.19 -7.67 9.48
C LEU A 148 -8.99 -6.36 9.54
N SER A 149 -10.14 -6.36 10.23
CA SER A 149 -10.95 -5.15 10.43
C SER A 149 -10.19 -4.14 11.29
N ALA A 150 -9.65 -4.58 12.44
CA ALA A 150 -8.85 -3.74 13.33
C ALA A 150 -7.64 -3.11 12.61
N PHE A 151 -6.87 -3.92 11.88
CA PHE A 151 -5.75 -3.45 11.06
C PHE A 151 -6.21 -2.40 10.04
N THR A 152 -7.24 -2.70 9.25
CA THR A 152 -7.69 -1.84 8.14
C THR A 152 -8.20 -0.51 8.67
N LYS A 153 -8.96 -0.52 9.76
CA LYS A 153 -9.44 0.69 10.44
C LYS A 153 -8.27 1.55 10.91
N ARG A 154 -7.30 0.95 11.62
CA ARG A 154 -6.14 1.70 12.12
C ARG A 154 -5.28 2.26 11.01
N ARG A 155 -4.98 1.45 9.98
CA ARG A 155 -4.27 1.92 8.77
C ARG A 155 -4.98 3.09 8.12
N THR A 156 -6.31 3.03 8.00
CA THR A 156 -7.11 4.11 7.40
C THR A 156 -7.04 5.40 8.21
N GLN A 157 -7.11 5.28 9.54
CA GLN A 157 -6.96 6.43 10.43
C GLN A 157 -5.56 7.06 10.28
N LEU A 158 -4.50 6.26 10.37
CA LEU A 158 -3.11 6.71 10.24
C LEU A 158 -2.83 7.32 8.86
N HIS A 159 -3.35 6.72 7.79
CA HIS A 159 -3.21 7.24 6.43
C HIS A 159 -3.93 8.59 6.28
N ARG A 160 -5.13 8.74 6.85
CA ARG A 160 -5.84 10.02 6.87
C ARG A 160 -5.02 11.08 7.60
N GLU A 161 -4.50 10.77 8.79
CA GLU A 161 -3.67 11.68 9.58
C GLU A 161 -2.42 12.12 8.78
N MET A 162 -1.73 11.18 8.14
CA MET A 162 -0.61 11.45 7.23
C MET A 162 -1.01 12.38 6.08
N MET A 163 -2.12 12.10 5.38
CA MET A 163 -2.57 12.92 4.25
C MET A 163 -2.92 14.36 4.67
N ILE A 164 -3.57 14.54 5.82
CA ILE A 164 -3.92 15.87 6.32
C ILE A 164 -2.68 16.66 6.72
N THR A 165 -1.70 16.01 7.35
CA THR A 165 -0.53 16.67 7.93
C THR A 165 0.59 16.91 6.92
N GLU A 166 0.88 15.94 6.04
CA GLU A 166 2.00 16.01 5.10
C GLU A 166 1.59 16.39 3.67
N TYR A 167 0.34 16.14 3.27
CA TYR A 167 -0.11 16.36 1.89
C TYR A 167 -1.47 17.11 1.81
N PRO A 168 -1.62 18.28 2.46
CA PRO A 168 -2.91 18.96 2.59
C PRO A 168 -3.55 19.34 1.25
N ASP A 169 -2.76 19.71 0.24
CA ASP A 169 -3.25 20.06 -1.09
C ASP A 169 -3.77 18.83 -1.86
N LEU A 170 -3.07 17.70 -1.73
CA LEU A 170 -3.51 16.44 -2.32
C LEU A 170 -4.78 15.94 -1.63
N TYR A 171 -4.85 16.05 -0.30
CA TYR A 171 -6.05 15.73 0.47
C TYR A 171 -7.25 16.59 0.04
N THR A 172 -7.07 17.91 -0.06
CA THR A 172 -8.15 18.83 -0.47
C THR A 172 -8.64 18.54 -1.89
N ARG A 173 -7.73 18.33 -2.86
CA ARG A 173 -8.10 17.97 -4.24
C ARG A 173 -8.84 16.64 -4.33
N THR A 174 -8.37 15.63 -3.59
CA THR A 174 -9.04 14.32 -3.57
C THR A 174 -10.44 14.44 -2.97
N LEU A 175 -10.62 15.27 -1.94
CA LEU A 175 -11.91 15.50 -1.28
C LEU A 175 -12.90 16.18 -2.22
N ALA A 176 -12.45 17.19 -2.95
CA ALA A 176 -13.26 17.86 -3.97
C ALA A 176 -13.73 16.87 -5.05
N ARG A 177 -12.85 15.98 -5.53
CA ARG A 177 -13.21 14.94 -6.52
C ARG A 177 -14.24 13.95 -5.97
N HIS A 178 -14.04 13.46 -4.73
CA HIS A 178 -14.97 12.54 -4.09
C HIS A 178 -16.36 13.14 -3.95
N ASN A 179 -16.46 14.35 -3.42
CA ASN A 179 -17.74 15.05 -3.26
C ASN A 179 -18.42 15.29 -4.62
N LYS A 180 -17.66 15.59 -5.68
CA LYS A 180 -18.19 15.74 -7.04
C LYS A 180 -18.82 14.44 -7.57
N HIS A 181 -18.15 13.30 -7.37
CA HIS A 181 -18.68 11.99 -7.74
C HIS A 181 -19.92 11.58 -6.93
N GLU A 182 -19.96 11.86 -5.62
CA GLU A 182 -21.15 11.59 -4.80
C GLU A 182 -22.34 12.47 -5.21
N SER A 183 -22.09 13.73 -5.58
CA SER A 183 -23.15 14.63 -6.06
C SER A 183 -23.68 14.31 -7.47
N GLY A 184 -22.95 13.50 -8.25
CA GLY A 184 -23.34 13.10 -9.61
C GLY A 184 -24.15 11.81 -9.70
N ASN A 185 -24.32 11.08 -8.59
CA ASN A 185 -24.95 9.75 -8.55
C ASN A 185 -26.43 9.76 -8.08
N THR A 186 -27.11 10.91 -8.13
CA THR A 186 -28.56 10.97 -7.95
C THR A 186 -29.28 10.52 -9.22
N LEU A 187 -29.35 9.20 -9.45
CA LEU A 187 -30.41 8.46 -10.16
C LEU A 187 -29.89 7.05 -10.50
N SER A 188 -30.01 6.10 -9.57
CA SER A 188 -30.31 4.66 -9.80
C SER A 188 -30.29 3.87 -8.49
N ALA A 189 -31.35 3.10 -8.27
CA ALA A 189 -31.63 2.29 -7.07
C ALA A 189 -30.66 1.10 -6.87
N PRO A 190 -30.66 0.44 -5.69
CA PRO A 190 -29.51 -0.30 -5.19
C PRO A 190 -29.46 -1.73 -5.76
N ARG A 191 -28.33 -2.11 -6.36
CA ARG A 191 -27.96 -3.52 -6.47
C ARG A 191 -27.15 -3.90 -5.25
N GLY A 192 -27.71 -4.81 -4.46
CA GLY A 192 -27.00 -5.46 -3.36
C GLY A 192 -25.74 -6.13 -3.87
N HIS A 193 -24.60 -5.56 -3.49
CA HIS A 193 -23.33 -6.26 -3.48
C HIS A 193 -22.73 -6.10 -2.09
N VAL A 194 -22.44 -7.24 -1.49
CA VAL A 194 -21.63 -7.40 -0.29
C VAL A 194 -20.36 -6.57 -0.48
N LEU A 195 -20.24 -5.49 0.28
CA LEU A 195 -19.03 -4.66 0.33
C LEU A 195 -17.92 -5.50 0.96
N SER A 196 -17.21 -6.28 0.14
CA SER A 196 -15.81 -6.53 0.42
C SER A 196 -15.16 -5.15 0.48
N ALA A 197 -14.59 -4.78 1.62
CA ALA A 197 -13.74 -3.61 1.75
C ALA A 197 -12.43 -3.81 0.97
N GLY A 198 -12.54 -4.03 -0.34
CA GLY A 198 -11.50 -3.90 -1.31
C GLY A 198 -11.46 -2.45 -1.74
N TYR A 199 -10.71 -1.62 -1.01
CA TYR A 199 -10.03 -0.54 -1.71
C TYR A 199 -9.18 -1.18 -2.81
N PRO A 200 -9.13 -0.56 -4.00
CA PRO A 200 -8.70 -1.21 -5.22
C PRO A 200 -7.33 -1.83 -5.01
N ALA A 201 -7.10 -2.94 -5.70
CA ALA A 201 -5.75 -3.36 -6.05
C ALA A 201 -4.91 -2.11 -6.38
N PHE A 202 -3.61 -2.21 -6.13
CA PHE A 202 -2.56 -1.29 -6.57
C PHE A 202 -2.57 -1.08 -8.12
N ASN A 203 -3.69 -0.62 -8.67
CA ASN A 203 -3.83 -0.11 -10.02
C ASN A 203 -3.74 1.40 -9.85
N GLY A 204 -2.68 1.95 -10.43
CA GLY A 204 -2.26 3.33 -10.26
C GLY A 204 -3.41 4.31 -10.08
N ILE A 205 -3.45 4.94 -8.90
CA ILE A 205 -4.00 6.29 -8.81
C ILE A 205 -2.95 7.20 -9.45
N HIS A 206 -2.90 7.18 -10.79
CA HIS A 206 -2.44 8.31 -11.58
C HIS A 206 -3.49 9.41 -11.38
N PRO A 207 -3.15 10.55 -10.76
CA PRO A 207 -4.04 11.68 -10.75
C PRO A 207 -3.95 12.37 -12.11
N GLY A 208 -4.78 11.95 -13.06
CA GLY A 208 -5.10 12.71 -14.27
C GLY A 208 -4.45 12.20 -15.55
N PHE A 209 -5.22 11.45 -16.31
CA PHE A 209 -5.17 11.44 -17.77
C PHE A 209 -6.61 11.37 -18.25
N ASP A 210 -7.16 12.51 -18.68
CA ASP A 210 -8.23 12.54 -19.67
C ASP A 210 -7.53 12.46 -21.03
N LEU A 211 -7.75 11.37 -21.76
CA LEU A 211 -7.62 11.30 -23.22
C LEU A 211 -9.04 11.23 -23.80
#